data_AF-A0A970P0T5-F1
#
_entry.id   AF-A0A970P0T5-F1
#
_cell.length_a   1.000
_cell.length_b   1.000
_cell.length_c   1.000
_cell.angle_alpha   90.00
_cell.angle_beta   90.00
_cell.angle_gamma   90.00
#
_symmetry.space_group_name_H-M   'P 1'
#
loop_
_entity.id
_entity.type
_entity.pdbx_description
1 polymer ?
#
loop_
_entity_poly.entity_id
_entity_poly.type
_entity_poly.pdbx_seq_one_letter_code
_entity_poly.pdbx_strand_id
1 'polypeptide(L)'
;MELKLKYGVDDRPGWVEMILFGLQWLAIGIPSILIAGKVLAGFHFEDAGSQIIYLQKIFFITGLLFFCQVLFGHRLPIITGPATVLLVGILGSGGADINTIYTSIFIGGL
;
A
#
# COMPACT_ATOMS: atom_id res chain seq x y z
N MET A 1 21.78 -13.75 24.00
CA MET A 1 22.17 -12.36 23.73
C MET A 1 20.89 -11.59 23.46
N GLU A 2 20.40 -10.82 24.44
CA GLU A 2 19.14 -10.08 24.28
C GLU A 2 19.39 -8.80 23.45
N LEU A 3 18.55 -8.56 22.45
CA LEU A 3 18.53 -7.35 21.64
C LEU A 3 18.09 -6.17 22.53
N LYS A 4 19.02 -5.29 22.93
CA LYS A 4 18.68 -4.02 23.58
C LYS A 4 18.26 -2.98 22.55
N LEU A 5 16.96 -2.87 22.30
CA LEU A 5 16.38 -1.82 21.46
C LEU A 5 16.28 -0.49 22.24
N LYS A 6 16.52 0.64 21.56
CA LYS A 6 16.43 1.99 22.16
C LYS A 6 14.99 2.39 22.49
N TYR A 7 14.02 1.88 21.73
CA TYR A 7 12.59 2.12 21.90
C TYR A 7 11.83 0.80 21.83
N GLY A 8 10.85 0.62 22.73
CA GLY A 8 9.83 -0.41 22.62
C GLY A 8 8.80 -0.10 21.54
N VAL A 9 7.90 -1.03 21.29
CA VAL A 9 6.87 -0.94 20.23
C VAL A 9 5.86 0.18 20.50
N ASP A 10 5.52 0.40 21.77
CA ASP A 10 4.55 1.43 22.21
C ASP A 10 5.21 2.72 22.70
N ASP A 11 6.56 2.77 22.70
CA ASP A 11 7.28 3.96 23.11
C ASP A 11 7.13 5.06 22.06
N ARG A 12 6.97 6.30 22.52
CA ARG A 12 6.91 7.48 21.66
C ARG A 12 8.28 8.15 21.65
N PRO A 13 9.05 8.05 20.55
CA PRO A 13 10.35 8.71 20.43
C PRO A 13 10.20 10.23 20.52
N GLY A 14 11.33 10.94 20.61
CA GLY A 14 11.32 12.39 20.50
C GLY A 14 10.72 12.84 19.16
N TRP A 15 10.11 14.02 19.12
CA TRP A 15 9.43 14.58 17.94
C TRP A 15 10.27 14.53 16.65
N VAL A 16 11.59 14.79 16.72
CA VAL A 16 12.51 14.70 15.58
C VAL A 16 12.64 13.26 15.08
N GLU A 17 12.84 12.31 16.00
CA GLU A 17 12.95 10.88 15.65
C GLU A 17 11.63 10.36 15.06
N MET A 18 10.48 10.85 15.55
CA MET A 18 9.17 10.50 15.02
C MET A 18 9.00 10.96 13.56
N ILE A 19 9.45 12.17 13.21
CA ILE A 19 9.45 12.67 11.83
C ILE A 19 10.42 11.86 10.96
N LEU A 20 11.64 11.60 11.44
CA LEU A 20 12.64 10.84 10.71
C LEU A 20 12.19 9.40 10.43
N PHE A 21 11.64 8.71 11.43
CA PHE A 21 11.09 7.37 11.25
C PHE A 21 9.85 7.37 10.36
N GLY A 22 9.01 8.41 10.43
CA GLY A 22 7.90 8.60 9.50
C GLY A 22 8.37 8.75 8.05
N LEU A 23 9.39 9.58 7.81
CA LEU A 23 10.01 9.74 6.49
C LEU A 23 10.69 8.44 6.01
N GLN A 24 11.32 7.69 6.91
CA GLN A 24 11.89 6.39 6.60
C GLN A 24 10.79 5.41 6.17
N TRP A 25 9.67 5.35 6.89
CA TRP A 25 8.52 4.52 6.49
C TRP A 25 7.90 4.95 5.17
N LEU A 26 7.82 6.25 4.91
CA LEU A 26 7.38 6.78 3.62
C LEU A 26 8.31 6.30 2.49
N ALA A 27 9.63 6.42 2.69
CA ALA A 27 10.62 5.99 1.71
C ALA A 27 10.57 4.48 1.43
N ILE A 28 10.25 3.66 2.43
CA ILE A 28 10.07 2.21 2.28
C ILE A 28 8.74 1.88 1.56
N GLY A 29 7.67 2.63 1.83
CA GLY A 29 6.34 2.40 1.25
C GLY A 29 6.23 2.78 -0.23
N ILE A 30 6.88 3.86 -0.66
CA ILE A 30 6.78 4.39 -2.04
C ILE A 30 7.12 3.32 -3.09
N PRO A 31 8.28 2.62 -3.05
CA PRO A 31 8.62 1.63 -4.06
C PRO A 31 7.60 0.49 -4.16
N SER A 32 7.11 -0.01 -3.02
CA SER A 32 6.14 -1.12 -2.99
C SER A 32 4.82 -0.74 -3.68
N ILE A 33 4.30 0.45 -3.38
CA ILE A 33 3.07 0.98 -4.00
C ILE A 33 3.30 1.23 -5.49
N LEU A 34 4.45 1.81 -5.84
CA LEU A 34 4.78 2.18 -7.21
C LEU A 34 4.91 0.95 -8.13
N ILE A 35 5.58 -0.11 -7.68
CA ILE A 35 5.75 -1.33 -8.48
C ILE A 35 4.38 -1.95 -8.80
N ALA A 36 3.55 -2.21 -7.79
CA ALA A 36 2.24 -2.83 -8.04
C ALA A 36 1.29 -1.91 -8.79
N GLY A 37 1.23 -0.64 -8.41
CA GLY A 37 0.39 0.35 -9.07
C GLY A 37 0.75 0.51 -10.54
N LYS A 38 2.05 0.52 -10.88
CA LYS A 38 2.53 0.63 -12.26
C LYS A 38 2.25 -0.63 -13.10
N VAL A 39 2.41 -1.82 -12.52
CA VAL A 39 2.04 -3.08 -13.19
C VAL A 39 0.55 -3.10 -13.52
N LEU A 40 -0.29 -2.70 -12.58
CA LEU A 40 -1.74 -2.69 -12.76
C LEU A 40 -2.19 -1.57 -13.72
N ALA A 41 -1.56 -0.41 -13.64
CA ALA A 41 -1.81 0.71 -14.55
C ALA A 41 -1.47 0.35 -16.00
N GLY A 42 -0.32 -0.31 -16.22
CA GLY A 42 0.09 -0.78 -17.55
C GLY A 42 -0.81 -1.87 -18.13
N PHE A 43 -1.54 -2.59 -17.28
CA PHE A 43 -2.54 -3.57 -17.72
C PHE A 43 -3.89 -2.92 -18.08
N HIS A 44 -4.29 -1.87 -17.35
CA HIS A 44 -5.59 -1.21 -17.57
C HIS A 44 -5.56 -0.05 -18.56
N PHE A 45 -4.42 0.61 -18.76
CA PHE A 45 -4.33 1.84 -19.54
C PHE A 45 -3.11 1.81 -20.46
N GLU A 46 -3.32 2.10 -21.74
CA GLU A 46 -2.23 2.24 -22.72
C GLU A 46 -1.59 3.63 -22.67
N ASP A 47 -2.35 4.65 -22.24
CA ASP A 47 -1.93 6.05 -22.17
C ASP A 47 -1.19 6.37 -20.86
N ALA A 48 -0.04 7.05 -20.97
CA ALA A 48 0.80 7.42 -19.83
C ALA A 48 0.11 8.39 -18.86
N GLY A 49 -0.76 9.28 -19.34
CA GLY A 49 -1.52 10.22 -18.52
C GLY A 49 -2.48 9.51 -17.56
N SER A 50 -3.28 8.57 -18.08
CA SER A 50 -4.20 7.76 -17.26
C SER A 50 -3.45 6.87 -16.28
N GLN A 51 -2.29 6.32 -16.66
CA GLN A 51 -1.45 5.57 -15.72
C GLN A 51 -0.98 6.44 -14.55
N ILE A 52 -0.56 7.68 -14.80
CA ILE A 52 -0.14 8.62 -13.75
C ILE A 52 -1.31 8.96 -12.82
N ILE A 53 -2.48 9.29 -13.37
CA ILE A 53 -3.68 9.60 -12.58
C ILE A 53 -4.09 8.39 -11.71
N TYR A 54 -4.04 7.19 -12.28
CA TYR A 54 -4.32 5.96 -11.55
C TYR A 54 -3.35 5.75 -10.40
N LEU A 55 -2.05 5.96 -10.65
CA LEU A 55 -1.02 5.82 -9.64
C LEU A 55 -1.20 6.84 -8.50
N GLN A 56 -1.53 8.10 -8.82
CA GLN A 56 -1.85 9.13 -7.83
C GLN A 56 -3.03 8.72 -6.94
N LYS A 57 -4.09 8.16 -7.53
CA LYS A 57 -5.24 7.65 -6.76
C LYS A 57 -4.86 6.51 -5.83
N ILE A 58 -4.06 5.54 -6.29
CA ILE A 58 -3.58 4.44 -5.45
C ILE A 58 -2.74 4.98 -4.28
N PHE A 59 -1.80 5.88 -4.56
CA PHE A 59 -0.98 6.50 -3.52
C PHE A 59 -1.83 7.22 -2.47
N PHE A 60 -2.82 7.99 -2.92
CA PHE A 60 -3.73 8.72 -2.04
C PHE A 60 -4.56 7.79 -1.15
N ILE A 61 -5.20 6.77 -1.73
CA ILE A 61 -6.01 5.80 -0.98
C ILE A 61 -5.14 5.02 0.00
N THR A 62 -3.95 4.57 -0.42
CA THR A 62 -3.03 3.82 0.46
C THR A 62 -2.56 4.67 1.63
N GLY A 63 -2.19 5.93 1.37
CA GLY A 63 -1.80 6.87 2.42
C GLY A 63 -2.94 7.15 3.40
N LEU A 64 -4.17 7.29 2.90
CA LEU A 64 -5.35 7.48 3.74
C LEU A 64 -5.60 6.25 4.63
N LEU A 65 -5.48 5.03 4.08
CA LEU A 65 -5.64 3.80 4.84
C LEU A 65 -4.57 3.64 5.92
N PHE A 66 -3.31 3.95 5.61
CA PHE A 66 -2.24 3.98 6.62
C PHE A 66 -2.51 5.00 7.72
N PHE A 67 -3.00 6.19 7.36
CA PHE A 67 -3.37 7.20 8.34
C PHE A 67 -4.49 6.70 9.27
N CYS A 68 -5.54 6.10 8.72
CA CYS A 68 -6.61 5.47 9.49
C CYS A 68 -6.08 4.32 10.37
N GLN A 69 -5.16 3.49 9.87
CA GLN A 69 -4.59 2.36 10.61
C GLN A 69 -3.71 2.80 11.78
N VAL A 70 -2.97 3.90 11.63
CA VAL A 70 -2.16 4.47 12.71
C VAL A 70 -3.05 5.07 13.81
N LEU A 71 -4.16 5.73 13.45
CA LEU A 71 -5.07 6.36 14.42
C LEU A 71 -6.03 5.40 15.11
N PHE A 72 -6.63 4.47 14.35
CA PHE A 72 -7.73 3.61 14.80
C PHE A 72 -7.41 2.12 14.76
N GLY A 73 -6.38 1.71 14.03
CA GLY A 73 -5.97 0.31 13.91
C GLY A 73 -4.97 -0.11 14.98
N HIS A 74 -4.14 -1.10 14.64
CA HIS A 74 -3.11 -1.66 15.52
C HIS A 74 -1.95 -0.69 15.85
N ARG A 75 -2.04 0.59 15.47
CA ARG A 75 -1.04 1.67 15.72
C ARG A 75 0.32 1.46 15.07
N LEU A 76 0.51 0.36 14.35
CA LEU A 76 1.70 0.03 13.60
C LEU A 76 1.49 0.35 12.11
N PRO A 77 2.44 1.01 11.45
CA PRO A 77 2.48 1.12 9.99
C PRO A 77 2.83 -0.25 9.44
N ILE A 78 1.85 -1.14 9.32
CA ILE A 78 2.04 -2.39 8.61
C ILE A 78 1.96 -2.02 7.15
N ILE A 79 3.07 -2.16 6.40
CA ILE A 79 2.97 -2.22 4.95
C ILE A 79 2.24 -3.52 4.63
N THR A 80 0.90 -3.45 4.60
CA THR A 80 0.11 -4.36 3.79
C THR A 80 0.58 -4.11 2.38
N GLY A 81 1.54 -4.94 1.94
CA GLY A 81 1.95 -4.92 0.55
C GLY A 81 0.70 -4.98 -0.33
N PRO A 82 0.71 -4.34 -1.51
CA PRO A 82 -0.34 -4.59 -2.49
C PRO A 82 -0.43 -6.09 -2.62
N ALA A 83 -1.57 -6.67 -2.19
CA ALA A 83 -1.65 -8.10 -1.96
C ALA A 83 -1.23 -8.79 -3.25
N THR A 84 0.00 -9.29 -3.28
CA THR A 84 0.63 -9.71 -4.54
C THR A 84 -0.19 -10.85 -5.14
N VAL A 85 -0.86 -11.60 -4.27
CA VAL A 85 -1.92 -12.58 -4.56
C VAL A 85 -3.11 -11.96 -5.31
N LEU A 86 -3.65 -10.82 -4.88
CA LEU A 86 -4.71 -10.11 -5.61
C LEU A 86 -4.23 -9.60 -6.97
N LEU A 87 -2.99 -9.11 -7.06
CA LEU A 87 -2.40 -8.69 -8.33
C LEU A 87 -2.27 -9.86 -9.30
N VAL A 88 -1.80 -11.02 -8.84
CA VAL A 88 -1.80 -12.28 -9.61
C VAL A 88 -3.22 -12.68 -10.01
N GLY A 89 -4.21 -12.52 -9.12
CA GLY A 89 -5.62 -12.77 -9.41
C GLY A 89 -6.17 -11.89 -10.54
N ILE A 90 -5.84 -10.59 -10.54
CA ILE A 90 -6.25 -9.66 -11.61
C ILE A 90 -5.60 -10.05 -12.94
N LEU A 91 -4.28 -10.28 -12.93
CA LEU A 91 -3.53 -10.66 -14.14
C LEU A 91 -4.00 -12.00 -14.71
N GLY A 92 -4.30 -12.98 -13.84
CA GLY A 92 -4.85 -14.28 -14.23
C GLY A 92 -6.30 -14.22 -14.72
N SER A 93 -7.02 -13.13 -14.45
CA SER A 93 -8.41 -12.92 -14.85
C SER A 93 -8.55 -12.04 -16.10
N GLY A 94 -7.49 -11.86 -16.89
CA GLY A 94 -7.46 -10.93 -18.04
C GLY A 94 -8.49 -11.18 -19.15
N GLY A 95 -9.25 -12.27 -19.11
CA GLY A 95 -10.38 -12.54 -20.02
C GLY A 95 -11.77 -12.19 -19.46
N ALA A 96 -11.86 -11.76 -18.20
CA ALA A 96 -13.11 -11.36 -17.55
C ALA A 96 -13.33 -9.85 -17.60
N ASP A 97 -14.59 -9.42 -17.57
CA ASP A 97 -14.91 -8.00 -17.47
C ASP A 97 -14.36 -7.38 -16.17
N ILE A 98 -13.90 -6.13 -16.26
CA ILE A 98 -13.26 -5.44 -15.14
C ILE A 98 -14.18 -5.27 -13.93
N ASN A 99 -15.50 -5.12 -14.15
CA ASN A 99 -16.46 -5.05 -13.05
C ASN A 99 -16.58 -6.38 -12.31
N THR A 100 -16.45 -7.50 -13.03
CA THR A 100 -16.42 -8.85 -12.45
C THR A 100 -15.18 -9.03 -11.59
N ILE A 101 -14.02 -8.58 -12.07
CA ILE A 101 -12.75 -8.65 -11.32
C ILE A 101 -12.86 -7.83 -10.03
N TYR A 102 -13.31 -6.59 -10.10
CA TYR A 102 -13.45 -5.74 -8.92
C TYR A 102 -14.49 -6.24 -7.91
N THR A 103 -15.61 -6.78 -8.39
CA THR A 103 -16.63 -7.37 -7.52
C THR A 103 -16.10 -8.63 -6.84
N SER A 104 -15.33 -9.46 -7.56
CA SER A 104 -14.70 -10.66 -7.01
C SER A 104 -13.67 -10.32 -5.93
N ILE A 105 -12.86 -9.27 -6.14
CA ILE A 105 -11.91 -8.78 -5.13
C ILE A 105 -12.65 -8.25 -3.90
N PHE A 106 -13.73 -7.51 -4.11
CA PHE A 106 -14.52 -6.95 -3.03
C PHE A 106 -15.16 -8.03 -2.15
N ILE A 107 -15.68 -9.10 -2.77
CA ILE A 107 -16.33 -10.21 -2.07
C ILE A 107 -15.31 -11.21 -1.49
N GLY A 108 -14.28 -11.56 -2.25
CA GLY A 108 -13.32 -12.61 -1.90
C GLY A 108 -12.06 -12.12 -1.16
N GLY A 109 -11.86 -10.81 -1.04
CA GLY A 109 -10.74 -10.20 -0.30
C GLY A 109 -11.02 -9.94 1.18
N LEU A 110 -12.19 -10.35 1.69
CA LEU A 110 -12.66 -10.19 3.07
C LEU A 110 -12.33 -11.41 3.93
#